data_AF-A0AAN0RQA2-F1
#
_entry.id   AF-A0AAN0RQA2-F1
#
_cell.length_a   1.000
_cell.length_b   1.000
_cell.length_c   1.000
_cell.angle_alpha   90.00
_cell.angle_beta   90.00
_cell.angle_gamma   90.00
#
_symmetry.space_group_name_H-M   'P 1'
#
loop_
_entity.id
_entity.type
_entity.pdbx_description
1 polymer ?
#
loop_
_entity_poly.entity_id
_entity_poly.type
_entity_poly.pdbx_seq_one_letter_code
_entity_poly.pdbx_strand_id
1 'polypeptide(L)'
;MAGAAQFEPGRDTHALPFPVNPQTAAFLTLNDSALAFHYTGHSCNVKIGKKMSFYVDPVISRSFGSRDKFNAFLSAKFHAKGAALTDTYILGDADAPLCSGLRSAMIYRSPDEMVLLDGSWAYVFERQTHAPANAAQNFDCSKAETNVERLICKNPELIKLDATVNRGYVAMRLTNSTEISYQDPVRLDQINWIKTVRNTCSDNACLLKAYRSRVAYIKDRVASTYPSYPEEDSNQESD
;
A
#
# COMPACT_ATOMS: atom_id res chain seq x y z
N MET A 1 -1.44 8.26 4.34
CA MET A 1 -0.18 7.54 4.08
C MET A 1 -0.01 7.39 2.59
N ALA A 2 1.16 7.73 2.05
CA ALA A 2 1.53 7.49 0.65
C ALA A 2 1.96 6.03 0.44
N GLY A 3 2.61 5.42 1.44
CA GLY A 3 2.93 4.00 1.39
C GLY A 3 3.76 3.49 2.56
N ALA A 4 4.03 2.18 2.53
CA ALA A 4 4.98 1.51 3.41
C ALA A 4 5.79 0.46 2.63
N ALA A 5 7.10 0.39 2.86
CA ALA A 5 7.99 -0.58 2.21
C ALA A 5 9.13 -0.99 3.14
N GLN A 6 9.54 -2.25 3.03
CA GLN A 6 10.67 -2.78 3.77
C GLN A 6 11.97 -2.27 3.13
N PHE A 7 12.91 -1.80 3.96
CA PHE A 7 14.21 -1.29 3.50
C PHE A 7 15.39 -2.19 3.86
N GLU A 8 15.20 -3.13 4.79
CA GLU A 8 16.18 -4.16 5.15
C GLU A 8 15.52 -5.55 5.16
N PRO A 9 16.25 -6.63 4.83
CA PRO A 9 15.74 -7.99 4.99
C PRO A 9 15.46 -8.27 6.48
N GLY A 10 14.20 -8.26 6.87
CA GLY A 10 13.73 -8.53 8.23
C GLY A 10 12.59 -9.53 8.25
N ARG A 11 12.38 -10.18 9.39
CA ARG A 11 11.21 -11.05 9.65
C ARG A 11 10.08 -10.30 10.35
N ASP A 12 10.30 -9.03 10.68
CA ASP A 12 9.30 -8.15 11.28
C ASP A 12 8.23 -7.79 10.24
N THR A 13 6.98 -8.02 10.61
CA THR A 13 5.82 -7.59 9.84
C THR A 13 5.64 -6.09 10.00
N HIS A 14 5.14 -5.42 8.96
CA HIS A 14 4.62 -4.04 9.06
C HIS A 14 3.55 -3.97 10.17
N ALA A 15 3.95 -3.56 11.38
CA ALA A 15 3.16 -3.70 12.60
C ALA A 15 2.18 -2.54 12.82
N LEU A 16 2.37 -1.43 12.12
CA LEU A 16 1.48 -0.29 12.23
C LEU A 16 0.22 -0.53 11.38
N PRO A 17 -1.00 -0.41 11.93
CA PRO A 17 -2.24 -0.76 11.23
C PRO A 17 -2.67 0.36 10.26
N PHE A 18 -1.75 0.81 9.40
CA PHE A 18 -2.10 1.75 8.35
C PHE A 18 -2.88 1.00 7.27
N PRO A 19 -4.16 1.34 7.07
CA PRO A 19 -4.98 0.57 6.16
C PRO A 19 -4.55 0.83 4.72
N VAL A 20 -4.53 -0.25 3.93
CA VAL A 20 -4.37 -0.23 2.46
C VAL A 20 -5.56 0.41 1.73
N ASN A 21 -6.67 0.64 2.43
CA ASN A 21 -7.91 1.21 1.90
C ASN A 21 -8.07 2.68 2.33
N PRO A 22 -8.16 3.64 1.38
CA PRO A 22 -8.31 5.06 1.68
C PRO A 22 -9.61 5.41 2.43
N GLN A 23 -10.65 4.56 2.41
CA GLN A 23 -11.89 4.80 3.17
C GLN A 23 -11.76 4.57 4.68
N THR A 24 -10.79 3.76 5.10
CA THR A 24 -10.51 3.51 6.53
C THR A 24 -9.26 4.26 7.00
N ALA A 25 -8.72 5.15 6.14
CA ALA A 25 -7.41 5.77 6.25
C ALA A 25 -7.11 6.28 7.66
N ALA A 26 -6.10 5.68 8.28
CA ALA A 26 -5.48 6.24 9.45
C ALA A 26 -4.69 7.49 9.07
N PHE A 27 -4.63 8.47 9.96
CA PHE A 27 -3.82 9.68 9.76
C PHE A 27 -2.99 10.01 10.99
N LEU A 28 -1.91 10.74 10.74
CA LEU A 28 -0.99 11.21 11.77
C LEU A 28 -1.10 12.72 11.92
N THR A 29 -1.09 13.19 13.16
CA THR A 29 -0.92 14.62 13.47
C THR A 29 0.32 14.81 14.31
N LEU A 30 1.27 15.61 13.83
CA LEU A 30 2.54 15.87 14.50
C LEU A 30 2.65 17.35 14.87
N ASN A 31 2.79 17.62 16.17
CA ASN A 31 3.13 18.94 16.72
C ASN A 31 4.51 18.88 17.41
N ASP A 32 4.94 19.96 18.08
CA ASP A 32 6.27 20.01 18.72
C ASP A 32 6.40 19.16 19.99
N SER A 33 5.29 18.64 20.54
CA SER A 33 5.28 17.87 21.80
C SER A 33 4.91 16.39 21.64
N ALA A 34 4.13 16.03 20.62
CA ALA A 34 3.63 14.68 20.42
C ALA A 34 3.28 14.36 18.95
N LEU A 35 3.32 13.07 18.64
CA LEU A 35 2.68 12.47 17.48
C LEU A 35 1.37 11.82 17.93
N ALA A 36 0.26 12.14 17.28
CA ALA A 36 -0.99 11.42 17.44
C ALA A 36 -1.26 10.54 16.22
N PHE A 37 -1.70 9.32 16.46
CA PHE A 37 -2.19 8.39 15.46
C PHE A 37 -3.69 8.20 15.62
N HIS A 38 -4.43 8.34 14.52
CA HIS A 38 -5.89 8.26 14.48
C HIS A 38 -6.31 7.15 13.54
N TYR A 39 -7.12 6.21 14.04
CA TYR A 39 -7.60 5.05 13.28
C TYR A 39 -9.04 4.72 13.68
N THR A 40 -9.97 4.75 12.72
CA THR A 40 -11.37 4.29 12.89
C THR A 40 -12.09 4.88 14.13
N GLY A 41 -11.85 6.16 14.45
CA GLY A 41 -12.45 6.82 15.63
C GLY A 41 -11.71 6.60 16.96
N HIS A 42 -10.64 5.82 16.96
CA HIS A 42 -9.70 5.69 18.07
C HIS A 42 -8.45 6.51 17.80
N SER A 43 -7.83 6.99 18.87
CA SER A 43 -6.58 7.75 18.77
C SER A 43 -5.63 7.39 19.90
N CYS A 44 -4.33 7.48 19.63
CA CYS A 44 -3.29 7.39 20.64
C CYS A 44 -2.23 8.46 20.40
N ASN A 45 -1.52 8.86 21.46
CA ASN A 45 -0.48 9.88 21.43
C ASN A 45 0.84 9.31 21.94
N VAL A 46 1.92 9.67 21.26
CA VAL A 46 3.29 9.36 21.66
C VAL A 46 4.06 10.66 21.81
N LYS A 47 4.68 10.87 22.97
CA LYS A 47 5.46 12.09 23.23
C LYS A 47 6.71 12.13 22.36
N ILE A 48 7.13 13.32 21.97
CA ILE A 48 8.42 13.53 21.32
C ILE A 48 9.50 13.51 22.40
N GLY A 49 10.40 12.53 22.33
CA GLY A 49 11.54 12.43 23.24
C GLY A 49 12.68 13.38 22.84
N LYS A 50 12.90 13.56 21.53
CA LYS A 50 13.95 14.45 21.01
C LYS A 50 13.56 15.05 19.66
N LYS A 51 13.93 16.32 19.45
CA LYS A 51 13.85 17.04 18.16
C LYS A 51 15.24 17.59 17.80
N MET A 52 15.64 17.44 16.55
CA MET A 52 16.89 18.02 16.03
C MET A 52 16.82 18.25 14.52
N SER A 53 17.75 19.06 14.01
CA SER A 53 17.94 19.20 12.56
C SER A 53 18.31 17.86 11.94
N PHE A 54 17.91 17.65 10.68
CA PHE A 54 18.16 16.43 9.94
C PHE A 54 19.65 16.08 9.99
N TYR A 55 19.94 14.85 10.35
CA TYR A 55 21.27 14.27 10.27
C TYR A 55 21.16 12.84 9.76
N VAL A 56 22.25 12.34 9.16
CA VAL A 56 22.37 10.93 8.82
C VAL A 56 22.55 10.17 10.12
N ASP A 57 21.47 9.58 10.61
CA ASP A 57 21.48 8.84 11.85
C ASP A 57 22.08 7.43 11.66
N PRO A 58 22.35 6.68 12.75
CA PRO A 58 22.89 5.34 12.65
C PRO A 58 22.02 4.38 11.82
N VAL A 59 20.70 4.58 11.75
CA VAL A 59 19.82 3.77 10.90
C VAL A 59 20.09 4.08 9.43
N ILE A 60 20.00 5.35 8.99
CA ILE A 60 20.29 5.72 7.60
C ILE A 60 21.72 5.32 7.21
N SER A 61 22.69 5.58 8.09
CA SER A 61 24.09 5.25 7.84
C SER A 61 24.32 3.75 7.67
N ARG A 62 23.68 2.90 8.49
CA ARG A 62 23.81 1.45 8.40
C ARG A 62 23.06 0.87 7.20
N SER A 63 21.80 1.25 7.04
CA SER A 63 20.88 0.62 6.09
C SER A 63 21.09 1.14 4.66
N PHE A 64 21.38 2.43 4.52
CA PHE A 64 21.51 3.07 3.22
C PHE A 64 22.94 3.57 2.94
N GLY A 65 23.79 3.77 3.95
CA GLY A 65 25.16 4.28 3.76
C GLY A 65 25.26 5.78 3.52
N SER A 66 24.26 6.41 2.89
CA SER A 66 24.21 7.85 2.67
C SER A 66 22.78 8.38 2.57
N ARG A 67 22.63 9.71 2.76
CA ARG A 67 21.37 10.41 2.53
C ARG A 67 20.86 10.24 1.10
N ASP A 68 21.75 10.26 0.11
CA ASP A 68 21.37 10.12 -1.30
C ASP A 68 20.77 8.75 -1.60
N LYS A 69 21.35 7.69 -1.03
CA LYS A 69 20.82 6.32 -1.18
C LYS A 69 19.47 6.17 -0.48
N PHE A 70 19.28 6.81 0.67
CA PHE A 70 17.98 6.87 1.34
C PHE A 70 16.94 7.61 0.49
N ASN A 71 17.28 8.78 -0.04
CA ASN A 71 16.40 9.52 -0.94
C ASN A 71 16.08 8.75 -2.22
N ALA A 72 17.04 8.02 -2.79
CA ALA A 72 16.84 7.16 -3.95
C ALA A 72 15.84 6.02 -3.65
N PHE A 73 15.94 5.40 -2.47
CA PHE A 73 14.96 4.42 -2.00
C PHE A 73 13.56 5.04 -1.88
N LEU A 74 13.45 6.21 -1.23
CA LEU A 74 12.15 6.88 -1.05
C LEU A 74 11.50 7.26 -2.38
N SER A 75 12.29 7.79 -3.31
CA SER A 75 11.84 8.11 -4.66
C SER A 75 11.40 6.85 -5.42
N ALA A 76 12.18 5.78 -5.37
CA ALA A 76 11.87 4.55 -6.09
C ALA A 76 10.62 3.83 -5.55
N LYS A 77 10.43 3.78 -4.23
CA LYS A 77 9.31 3.06 -3.59
C LYS A 77 8.03 3.87 -3.50
N PHE A 78 8.16 5.18 -3.29
CA PHE A 78 7.03 6.05 -2.93
C PHE A 78 6.88 7.27 -3.84
N HIS A 79 7.73 7.44 -4.85
CA HIS A 79 7.79 8.67 -5.67
C HIS A 79 7.96 9.94 -4.82
N ALA A 80 8.52 9.80 -3.61
CA ALA A 80 8.72 10.90 -2.69
C ALA A 80 9.82 11.83 -3.18
N LYS A 81 9.70 13.12 -2.87
CA LYS A 81 10.65 14.14 -3.29
C LYS A 81 11.91 14.15 -2.41
N GLY A 82 11.82 13.72 -1.14
CA GLY A 82 12.92 13.26 -0.26
C GLY A 82 13.99 14.29 0.14
N ALA A 83 14.44 15.15 -0.79
CA ALA A 83 15.42 16.20 -0.59
C ALA A 83 14.99 17.25 0.46
N ALA A 84 13.70 17.33 0.78
CA ALA A 84 13.13 18.35 1.66
C ALA A 84 13.12 17.97 3.16
N LEU A 85 13.59 16.78 3.57
CA LEU A 85 13.59 16.39 4.98
C LEU A 85 14.60 17.24 5.79
N THR A 86 14.08 18.08 6.69
CA THR A 86 14.87 19.08 7.46
C THR A 86 14.93 18.80 8.94
N ASP A 87 13.94 18.08 9.46
CA ASP A 87 13.79 17.84 10.89
C ASP A 87 13.74 16.34 11.20
N THR A 88 14.38 15.95 12.29
CA THR A 88 14.32 14.60 12.84
C THR A 88 13.68 14.64 14.22
N TYR A 89 12.67 13.80 14.42
CA TYR A 89 12.00 13.57 15.70
C TYR A 89 12.23 12.12 16.13
N ILE A 90 12.53 11.92 17.40
CA ILE A 90 12.59 10.60 18.02
C ILE A 90 11.45 10.54 19.02
N LEU A 91 10.55 9.57 18.83
CA LEU A 91 9.44 9.34 19.72
C LEU A 91 9.92 8.74 21.05
N GLY A 92 9.21 9.06 22.13
CA GLY A 92 9.43 8.48 23.44
C GLY A 92 8.80 7.08 23.57
N ASP A 93 8.41 6.75 24.80
CA ASP A 93 7.68 5.51 25.06
C ASP A 93 6.23 5.61 24.58
N ALA A 94 5.62 4.45 24.30
CA ALA A 94 4.25 4.34 23.82
C ALA A 94 3.50 3.24 24.59
N ASP A 95 2.76 3.64 25.61
CA ASP A 95 2.08 2.72 26.54
C ASP A 95 0.71 2.25 26.02
N ALA A 96 0.16 2.93 25.00
CA ALA A 96 -1.11 2.56 24.41
C ALA A 96 -0.93 1.44 23.37
N PRO A 97 -1.73 0.34 23.42
CA PRO A 97 -1.62 -0.77 22.47
C PRO A 97 -1.63 -0.34 21.00
N LEU A 98 -2.49 0.64 20.65
CA LEU A 98 -2.62 1.20 19.29
C LEU A 98 -1.33 1.90 18.79
N CYS A 99 -0.50 2.41 19.70
CA CYS A 99 0.74 3.12 19.40
C CYS A 99 2.00 2.29 19.71
N SER A 100 1.87 1.01 20.06
CA SER A 100 3.01 0.17 20.47
C SER A 100 4.14 0.13 19.43
N GLY A 101 3.81 0.06 18.14
CA GLY A 101 4.78 0.14 17.03
C GLY A 101 5.37 1.53 16.78
N LEU A 102 4.97 2.56 17.53
CA LEU A 102 5.54 3.90 17.45
C LEU A 102 6.57 4.16 18.56
N ARG A 103 6.78 3.19 19.45
CA ARG A 103 7.76 3.30 20.53
C ARG A 103 9.15 3.52 19.96
N SER A 104 9.80 4.63 20.34
CA SER A 104 11.15 4.98 19.86
C SER A 104 11.28 5.11 18.33
N ALA A 105 10.16 5.22 17.60
CA ALA A 105 10.20 5.38 16.15
C ALA A 105 10.85 6.72 15.77
N MET A 106 11.55 6.71 14.64
CA MET A 106 12.20 7.90 14.10
C MET A 106 11.35 8.51 13.00
N ILE A 107 11.19 9.83 13.04
CA ILE A 107 10.44 10.59 12.05
C ILE A 107 11.36 11.60 11.38
N TYR A 108 11.42 11.57 10.06
CA TYR A 108 11.99 12.64 9.26
C TYR A 108 10.86 13.45 8.67
N ARG A 109 10.94 14.77 8.76
CA ARG A 109 9.87 15.66 8.34
C ARG A 109 10.39 16.74 7.40
N SER A 110 9.56 17.05 6.40
CA SER A 110 9.56 18.29 5.62
C SER A 110 8.21 18.99 5.79
N PRO A 111 7.97 20.15 5.16
CA PRO A 111 6.63 20.70 5.09
C PRO A 111 5.64 19.68 4.51
N ASP A 112 5.94 19.07 3.36
CA ASP A 112 4.95 18.32 2.59
C ASP A 112 5.00 16.80 2.80
N GLU A 113 6.07 16.29 3.40
CA GLU A 113 6.32 14.86 3.57
C GLU A 113 6.77 14.53 5.00
N MET A 114 6.41 13.34 5.44
CA MET A 114 6.88 12.75 6.69
C MET A 114 7.24 11.30 6.42
N VAL A 115 8.41 10.89 6.89
CA VAL A 115 8.87 9.50 6.81
C VAL A 115 9.03 8.99 8.22
N LEU A 116 8.33 7.91 8.55
CA LEU A 116 8.48 7.19 9.81
C LEU A 116 9.25 5.90 9.56
N LEU A 117 10.26 5.63 10.37
CA LEU A 117 10.97 4.36 10.38
C LEU A 117 10.62 3.60 11.66
N ASP A 118 10.22 2.35 11.50
CA ASP A 118 9.96 1.39 12.58
C ASP A 118 10.47 0.01 12.14
N GLY A 119 11.36 -0.59 12.94
CA GLY A 119 12.05 -1.82 12.57
C GLY A 119 12.76 -1.71 11.21
N SER A 120 12.47 -2.65 10.31
CA SER A 120 12.96 -2.70 8.93
C SER A 120 12.04 -1.98 7.92
N TRP A 121 11.05 -1.22 8.40
CA TRP A 121 10.01 -0.62 7.58
C TRP A 121 10.07 0.90 7.52
N ALA A 122 9.90 1.43 6.30
CA ALA A 122 9.74 2.85 6.04
C ALA A 122 8.29 3.13 5.67
N TYR A 123 7.69 4.12 6.32
CA TYR A 123 6.33 4.56 6.12
C TYR A 123 6.35 6.02 5.66
N VAL A 124 5.83 6.30 4.48
CA VAL A 124 5.81 7.66 3.91
C VAL A 124 4.41 8.24 3.99
N PHE A 125 4.33 9.46 4.46
CA PHE A 125 3.12 10.25 4.56
C PHE A 125 3.30 11.53 3.78
N GLU A 126 2.30 11.87 2.98
CA GLU A 126 2.18 13.17 2.36
C GLU A 126 1.19 14.01 3.16
N ARG A 127 1.44 15.32 3.23
CA ARG A 127 0.51 16.27 3.81
C ARG A 127 -0.80 16.22 3.01
N GLN A 128 -1.91 15.93 3.68
CA GLN A 128 -3.23 16.00 3.06
C GLN A 128 -3.54 17.46 2.69
N THR A 129 -3.48 17.75 1.39
CA THR A 129 -3.89 19.03 0.81
C THR A 129 -5.34 19.00 0.33
N HIS A 130 -5.92 17.80 0.22
CA HIS A 130 -7.27 17.55 -0.28
C HIS A 130 -7.90 16.39 0.51
N ALA A 131 -9.24 16.37 0.56
CA ALA A 131 -9.97 15.25 1.16
C ALA A 131 -9.67 13.94 0.41
N PRO A 132 -9.51 12.80 1.11
CA PRO A 132 -9.24 11.53 0.47
C PRO A 132 -10.35 11.20 -0.54
N ALA A 133 -9.98 11.05 -1.81
CA ALA A 133 -10.90 10.61 -2.84
C ALA A 133 -11.36 9.18 -2.54
N ASN A 134 -12.67 8.95 -2.62
CA ASN A 134 -13.24 7.64 -2.40
C ASN A 134 -12.87 6.71 -3.58
N ALA A 135 -11.82 5.90 -3.40
CA ALA A 135 -11.33 4.96 -4.41
C ALA A 135 -12.31 3.80 -4.73
N ALA A 136 -13.47 3.75 -4.08
CA ALA A 136 -14.55 2.82 -4.41
C ALA A 136 -15.47 3.35 -5.52
N GLN A 137 -15.27 4.57 -6.03
CA GLN A 137 -16.02 5.00 -7.20
C GLN A 137 -15.60 4.19 -8.41
N ASN A 138 -16.54 3.36 -8.85
CA ASN A 138 -16.47 2.63 -10.10
C ASN A 138 -16.28 3.61 -11.26
N PHE A 139 -15.64 3.14 -12.32
CA PHE A 139 -15.32 3.90 -13.52
C PHE A 139 -16.53 4.73 -14.02
N ASP A 140 -16.40 6.06 -14.04
CA ASP A 140 -17.43 6.97 -14.54
C ASP A 140 -17.40 6.98 -16.07
N CYS A 141 -18.36 6.29 -16.69
CA CYS A 141 -18.44 6.17 -18.14
C CYS A 141 -18.62 7.51 -18.87
N SER A 142 -19.04 8.58 -18.19
CA SER A 142 -19.06 9.93 -18.79
C SER A 142 -17.66 10.52 -19.00
N LYS A 143 -16.64 9.99 -18.31
CA LYS A 143 -15.23 10.41 -18.38
C LYS A 143 -14.37 9.46 -19.21
N ALA A 144 -14.97 8.59 -20.02
CA ALA A 144 -14.23 7.65 -20.86
C ALA A 144 -13.46 8.38 -21.98
N GLU A 145 -12.13 8.40 -21.91
CA GLU A 145 -11.26 9.10 -22.86
C GLU A 145 -10.69 8.15 -23.91
N THR A 146 -10.37 6.92 -23.51
CA THR A 146 -9.69 5.94 -24.38
C THR A 146 -10.69 5.07 -25.15
N ASN A 147 -10.22 4.45 -26.25
CA ASN A 147 -11.04 3.49 -27.01
C ASN A 147 -11.50 2.31 -26.14
N VAL A 148 -10.59 1.76 -25.33
CA VAL A 148 -10.88 0.62 -24.45
C VAL A 148 -11.92 0.99 -23.39
N GLU A 149 -11.82 2.17 -22.79
CA GLU A 149 -12.83 2.65 -21.84
C GLU A 149 -14.20 2.81 -22.50
N ARG A 150 -14.25 3.36 -23.72
CA ARG A 150 -15.50 3.45 -24.49
C ARG A 150 -16.09 2.08 -24.82
N LEU A 151 -15.26 1.08 -25.16
CA LEU A 151 -15.71 -0.29 -25.41
C LEU A 151 -16.30 -0.92 -24.15
N ILE A 152 -15.62 -0.78 -23.01
CA ILE A 152 -16.10 -1.26 -21.71
C ILE A 152 -17.46 -0.63 -21.40
N CYS A 153 -17.56 0.70 -21.48
CA CYS A 153 -18.79 1.43 -21.15
C CYS A 153 -19.98 1.14 -22.05
N LYS A 154 -19.75 0.70 -23.29
CA LYS A 154 -20.82 0.31 -24.23
C LYS A 154 -21.27 -1.15 -24.07
N ASN A 155 -20.60 -1.96 -23.26
CA ASN A 155 -20.88 -3.38 -23.12
C ASN A 155 -21.14 -3.75 -21.64
N PRO A 156 -22.39 -4.09 -21.26
CA PRO A 156 -22.74 -4.45 -19.89
C PRO A 156 -21.96 -5.64 -19.31
N GLU A 157 -21.53 -6.60 -20.14
CA GLU A 157 -20.71 -7.73 -19.69
C GLU A 157 -19.30 -7.26 -19.32
N LEU A 158 -18.70 -6.38 -20.13
CA LEU A 158 -17.37 -5.83 -19.86
C LEU A 158 -17.36 -4.98 -18.59
N ILE A 159 -18.42 -4.21 -18.31
CA ILE A 159 -18.57 -3.46 -17.04
C ILE A 159 -18.53 -4.42 -15.84
N LYS A 160 -19.27 -5.53 -15.90
CA LYS A 160 -19.29 -6.53 -14.82
C LYS A 160 -17.94 -7.21 -14.63
N LEU A 161 -17.25 -7.51 -15.72
CA LEU A 161 -15.93 -8.14 -15.69
C LEU A 161 -14.86 -7.19 -15.14
N ASP A 162 -14.88 -5.91 -15.54
CA ASP A 162 -13.97 -4.89 -15.00
C ASP A 162 -14.15 -4.72 -13.48
N ALA A 163 -15.41 -4.60 -13.02
CA ALA A 163 -15.73 -4.55 -11.60
C ALA A 163 -15.29 -5.82 -10.85
N THR A 164 -15.33 -6.99 -11.51
CA THR A 164 -14.90 -8.26 -10.92
C THR A 164 -13.38 -8.35 -10.81
N VAL A 165 -12.64 -7.94 -11.85
CA VAL A 165 -11.17 -7.83 -11.79
C VAL A 165 -10.74 -6.83 -10.73
N ASN A 166 -11.42 -5.69 -10.61
CA ASN A 166 -11.11 -4.68 -9.59
C ASN A 166 -11.30 -5.25 -8.16
N ARG A 167 -12.43 -5.89 -7.88
CA ARG A 167 -12.67 -6.57 -6.58
C ARG A 167 -11.64 -7.65 -6.30
N GLY A 168 -11.33 -8.46 -7.31
CA GLY A 168 -10.32 -9.51 -7.20
C GLY A 168 -8.90 -8.97 -6.94
N TYR A 169 -8.54 -7.85 -7.58
CA TYR A 169 -7.29 -7.13 -7.31
C TYR A 169 -7.23 -6.62 -5.86
N VAL A 170 -8.33 -6.04 -5.35
CA VAL A 170 -8.42 -5.64 -3.94
C VAL A 170 -8.21 -6.84 -3.02
N ALA A 171 -8.81 -8.00 -3.33
CA ALA A 171 -8.62 -9.23 -2.56
C ALA A 171 -7.15 -9.70 -2.58
N MET A 172 -6.51 -9.78 -3.75
CA MET A 172 -5.08 -10.13 -3.85
C MET A 172 -4.19 -9.16 -3.09
N ARG A 173 -4.53 -7.86 -3.06
CA ARG A 173 -3.77 -6.89 -2.26
C ARG A 173 -3.87 -7.16 -0.76
N LEU A 174 -4.99 -7.70 -0.29
CA LEU A 174 -5.16 -8.03 1.12
C LEU A 174 -4.38 -9.29 1.51
N THR A 175 -4.25 -10.25 0.60
CA THR A 175 -3.71 -11.58 0.90
C THR A 175 -2.27 -11.80 0.42
N ASN A 176 -1.82 -11.06 -0.60
CA ASN A 176 -0.55 -11.32 -1.29
C ASN A 176 0.36 -10.09 -1.43
N SER A 177 -0.10 -8.88 -1.10
CA SER A 177 0.80 -7.73 -1.07
C SER A 177 1.78 -7.88 0.08
N THR A 178 3.04 -7.63 -0.20
CA THR A 178 4.10 -7.61 0.80
C THR A 178 4.43 -6.19 1.21
N GLU A 179 3.98 -5.18 0.48
CA GLU A 179 4.22 -3.77 0.81
C GLU A 179 3.09 -2.88 0.28
N ILE A 180 3.03 -1.64 0.78
CA ILE A 180 2.09 -0.61 0.33
C ILE A 180 2.91 0.42 -0.47
N SER A 181 3.53 0.01 -1.56
CA SER A 181 4.41 0.86 -2.36
C SER A 181 4.05 0.83 -3.85
N TYR A 182 4.64 1.71 -4.66
CA TYR A 182 4.48 1.64 -6.12
C TYR A 182 5.13 0.39 -6.73
N GLN A 183 6.04 -0.25 -6.00
CA GLN A 183 6.73 -1.47 -6.39
C GLN A 183 6.09 -2.75 -5.83
N ASP A 184 4.95 -2.65 -5.13
CA ASP A 184 4.25 -3.84 -4.67
C ASP A 184 3.99 -4.81 -5.85
N PRO A 185 4.39 -6.09 -5.76
CA PRO A 185 4.30 -7.01 -6.88
C PRO A 185 2.88 -7.19 -7.42
N VAL A 186 1.87 -7.19 -6.53
CA VAL A 186 0.45 -7.33 -6.91
C VAL A 186 0.00 -6.09 -7.69
N ARG A 187 0.40 -4.89 -7.24
CA ARG A 187 0.16 -3.63 -7.95
C ARG A 187 0.83 -3.59 -9.32
N LEU A 188 2.11 -3.94 -9.40
CA LEU A 188 2.87 -3.95 -10.65
C LEU A 188 2.28 -4.93 -11.66
N ASP A 189 1.92 -6.14 -11.23
CA ASP A 189 1.25 -7.13 -12.08
C ASP A 189 -0.07 -6.59 -12.65
N GLN A 190 -0.91 -5.95 -11.83
CA GLN A 190 -2.15 -5.35 -12.28
C GLN A 190 -1.92 -4.20 -13.29
N ILE A 191 -0.96 -3.31 -13.03
CA ILE A 191 -0.60 -2.21 -13.93
C ILE A 191 -0.08 -2.75 -15.26
N ASN A 192 0.79 -3.76 -15.22
CA ASN A 192 1.35 -4.39 -16.41
C ASN A 192 0.25 -5.06 -17.23
N TRP A 193 -0.62 -5.84 -16.60
CA TRP A 193 -1.77 -6.44 -17.29
C TRP A 193 -2.67 -5.39 -17.96
N ILE A 194 -2.97 -4.28 -17.28
CA ILE A 194 -3.74 -3.17 -17.87
C ILE A 194 -3.02 -2.63 -19.12
N LYS A 195 -1.72 -2.37 -19.03
CA LYS A 195 -0.95 -1.75 -20.11
C LYS A 195 -0.74 -2.66 -21.31
N THR A 196 -0.37 -3.92 -21.08
CA THR A 196 0.13 -4.83 -22.13
C THR A 196 -0.93 -5.79 -22.65
N VAL A 197 -2.00 -6.03 -21.89
CA VAL A 197 -3.07 -6.97 -22.26
C VAL A 197 -4.40 -6.26 -22.48
N ARG A 198 -4.88 -5.49 -21.51
CA ARG A 198 -6.20 -4.83 -21.63
C ARG A 198 -6.17 -3.70 -22.66
N ASN A 199 -5.21 -2.79 -22.54
CA ASN A 199 -5.15 -1.58 -23.35
C ASN A 199 -4.65 -1.82 -24.79
N THR A 200 -4.21 -3.03 -25.11
CA THR A 200 -3.83 -3.43 -26.48
C THR A 200 -5.02 -3.92 -27.32
N CYS A 201 -6.17 -4.19 -26.68
CA CYS A 201 -7.38 -4.60 -27.37
C CYS A 201 -8.03 -3.46 -28.17
N SER A 202 -8.47 -3.79 -29.40
CA SER A 202 -9.18 -2.87 -30.30
C SER A 202 -10.69 -3.09 -30.36
N ASP A 203 -11.20 -4.21 -29.82
CA ASP A 203 -12.60 -4.60 -29.89
C ASP A 203 -13.11 -5.34 -28.63
N ASN A 204 -14.42 -5.62 -28.62
CA ASN A 204 -15.10 -6.31 -27.52
C ASN A 204 -14.64 -7.77 -27.35
N ALA A 205 -14.36 -8.49 -28.44
CA ALA A 205 -14.01 -9.91 -28.37
C ALA A 205 -12.65 -10.10 -27.68
N CYS A 206 -11.68 -9.25 -28.02
CA CYS A 206 -10.39 -9.19 -27.35
C CYS A 206 -10.55 -8.89 -25.86
N LEU A 207 -11.32 -7.85 -25.51
CA LEU A 207 -11.53 -7.47 -24.10
C LEU A 207 -12.19 -8.60 -23.30
N LEU A 208 -13.24 -9.23 -23.84
CA LEU A 208 -13.93 -10.33 -23.17
C LEU A 208 -12.96 -11.48 -22.86
N LYS A 209 -12.09 -11.85 -23.82
CA LYS A 209 -11.06 -12.86 -23.60
C LYS A 209 -10.06 -12.43 -22.52
N ALA A 210 -9.53 -11.20 -22.62
CA ALA A 210 -8.55 -10.67 -21.68
C ALA A 210 -9.07 -10.64 -20.24
N TYR A 211 -10.30 -10.18 -20.04
CA TYR A 211 -10.95 -10.13 -18.74
C TYR A 211 -11.22 -11.52 -18.16
N ARG A 212 -11.77 -12.44 -18.96
CA ARG A 212 -12.04 -13.82 -18.49
C ARG A 212 -10.76 -14.52 -18.05
N SER A 213 -9.67 -14.40 -18.81
CA SER A 213 -8.35 -14.91 -18.42
C SER A 213 -7.85 -14.26 -17.13
N ARG A 214 -8.03 -12.94 -16.95
CA ARG A 214 -7.60 -12.24 -15.73
C ARG A 214 -8.40 -12.68 -14.50
N VAL A 215 -9.72 -12.88 -14.65
CA VAL A 215 -10.56 -13.38 -13.56
C VAL A 215 -10.12 -14.77 -13.12
N ALA A 216 -9.80 -15.68 -14.05
CA ALA A 216 -9.29 -17.01 -13.71
C ALA A 216 -7.96 -16.93 -12.93
N TYR A 217 -6.99 -16.17 -13.45
CA TYR A 217 -5.71 -15.94 -12.77
C TYR A 217 -5.87 -15.41 -11.33
N ILE A 218 -6.77 -14.45 -11.13
CA ILE A 218 -7.03 -13.88 -9.79
C ILE A 218 -7.65 -14.93 -8.86
N LYS A 219 -8.60 -15.72 -9.35
CA LYS A 219 -9.22 -16.78 -8.55
C LYS A 219 -8.20 -17.78 -8.04
N ASP A 220 -7.28 -18.22 -8.90
CA ASP A 220 -6.24 -19.20 -8.52
C ASP A 220 -5.31 -18.62 -7.44
N ARG A 221 -4.87 -17.36 -7.61
CA ARG A 221 -4.01 -16.66 -6.64
C ARG A 221 -4.67 -16.49 -5.27
N VAL A 222 -5.95 -16.14 -5.24
CA VAL A 222 -6.69 -15.95 -3.97
C VAL A 222 -6.97 -17.30 -3.32
N ALA A 223 -7.34 -18.33 -4.09
CA ALA A 223 -7.59 -19.68 -3.58
C ALA A 223 -6.32 -20.33 -3.01
N SER A 224 -5.15 -20.14 -3.63
CA SER A 224 -3.87 -20.66 -3.12
C SER A 224 -3.42 -20.06 -1.79
N THR A 225 -4.08 -18.99 -1.32
CA THR A 225 -3.77 -18.34 -0.03
C THR A 225 -4.68 -18.84 1.09
N TYR A 226 -5.74 -19.61 0.78
CA TYR A 226 -6.44 -20.41 1.77
C TYR A 226 -5.65 -21.70 2.01
N PRO A 227 -5.50 -22.18 3.27
CA PRO A 227 -4.92 -23.49 3.52
C PRO A 227 -5.77 -24.51 2.75
N SER A 228 -5.16 -25.19 1.79
CA SER A 228 -5.71 -26.43 1.24
C SER A 228 -5.74 -27.42 2.40
N TYR A 229 -6.88 -27.58 3.05
CA TYR A 229 -7.11 -28.78 3.83
C TYR A 229 -7.00 -29.96 2.86
N PRO A 230 -6.22 -31.01 3.21
CA PRO A 230 -6.23 -32.22 2.43
C PRO A 230 -7.68 -32.71 2.35
N GLU A 231 -8.13 -33.05 1.13
CA GLU A 231 -9.41 -33.72 0.95
C GLU A 231 -9.39 -34.97 1.84
N GLU A 232 -10.43 -35.14 2.65
CA GLU A 232 -10.58 -36.35 3.47
C GLU A 232 -10.48 -37.56 2.55
N ASP A 233 -9.55 -38.46 2.87
CA ASP A 233 -9.37 -39.75 2.21
C ASP A 233 -10.71 -40.49 2.24
N SER A 234 -11.43 -40.44 1.12
CA SER A 234 -12.56 -41.32 0.85
C SER A 234 -12.03 -42.69 0.48
N ASN A 235 -11.46 -43.40 1.46
CA ASN A 235 -11.18 -44.83 1.39
C ASN A 235 -11.12 -45.43 2.80
N GLN A 236 -12.29 -45.62 3.41
CA GLN A 236 -12.50 -46.69 4.39
C GLN A 236 -13.76 -47.47 4.02
N GLU A 237 -13.59 -48.41 3.10
CA GLU A 237 -14.48 -49.55 2.93
C GLU A 237 -13.61 -50.77 2.57
N SER A 238 -13.14 -51.50 3.58
CA SER A 238 -12.75 -52.93 3.56
C SER A 238 -12.03 -53.31 4.86
N ASP A 239 -12.80 -53.76 5.86
CA ASP A 239 -12.77 -55.14 6.38
C ASP A 239 -13.69 -55.28 7.61
#